data_AF-A0A8K0J2A3-F1
#
_entry.id   AF-A0A8K0J2A3-F1
#
_cell.length_a   1.000
_cell.length_b   1.000
_cell.length_c   1.000
_cell.angle_alpha   90.00
_cell.angle_beta   90.00
_cell.angle_gamma   90.00
#
_symmetry.space_group_name_H-M   'P 1'
#
loop_
_entity.id
_entity.type
_entity.pdbx_description
1 polymer ?
#
loop_
_entity_poly.entity_id
_entity_poly.type
_entity_poly.pdbx_seq_one_letter_code
_entity_poly.pdbx_strand_id
1 'polypeptide(L)'
;MRLVDSPLHMRTLAKLSAEYHRLMLVTFYVSYVLGASEHGSSSSHASHALEALTPQTKLLVPLLRVMTQLAKAYVCKQSVSLLFSCMEALGGVGYLYNEEQEHLNISRIYRDTCVLPIWEGTTDVLCTDQMRALKHPRTGADSIAALDQLVRQASAFEGNIDRPRGWDPVEKWTSWRTHLEDTSQAGLMGEAREVAWALGDLIAGLLLYVDAGSDGSPVVTEMLLRFLEDRREIESQGRGTLTHELSMDLKMVFGVDERAARVAAKL
;
A
#
# COMPACT_ATOMS: atom_id res chain seq x y z
N MET A 1 -3.21 -19.07 28.19
CA MET A 1 -2.97 -19.12 26.73
C MET A 1 -2.23 -17.85 26.35
N ARG A 2 -1.10 -17.92 25.63
CA ARG A 2 -0.41 -16.70 25.17
C ARG A 2 -1.13 -16.16 23.94
N LEU A 3 -1.06 -14.85 23.72
CA LEU A 3 -1.71 -14.22 22.56
C LEU A 3 -1.15 -14.72 21.23
N VAL A 4 0.14 -15.05 21.17
CA VAL A 4 0.78 -15.63 19.98
C VAL A 4 0.28 -17.05 19.64
N ASP A 5 -0.36 -17.73 20.59
CA ASP A 5 -0.95 -19.05 20.35
C ASP A 5 -2.42 -18.93 19.90
N SER A 6 -2.99 -17.72 19.83
CA SER A 6 -4.38 -17.46 19.44
C SER A 6 -4.49 -17.20 17.93
N PRO A 7 -5.14 -18.09 17.14
CA PRO A 7 -5.30 -17.90 15.69
C PRO A 7 -6.02 -16.62 15.33
N LEU A 8 -7.05 -16.24 16.10
CA LEU A 8 -7.80 -15.00 15.83
C LEU A 8 -6.94 -13.76 16.05
N HIS A 9 -6.20 -13.71 17.17
CA HIS A 9 -5.34 -12.57 17.46
C HIS A 9 -4.23 -12.43 16.42
N MET A 10 -3.57 -13.54 16.08
CA MET A 10 -2.52 -13.53 15.07
C MET A 10 -3.04 -13.21 13.67
N ARG A 11 -4.25 -13.63 13.31
CA ARG A 11 -4.90 -13.22 12.05
C ARG A 11 -5.10 -11.71 12.00
N THR A 12 -5.56 -11.10 13.10
CA THR A 12 -5.71 -9.65 13.18
C THR A 12 -4.36 -8.96 13.00
N LEU A 13 -3.33 -9.37 13.75
CA LEU A 13 -1.99 -8.78 13.61
C LEU A 13 -1.41 -8.96 12.20
N ALA A 14 -1.58 -10.14 11.58
CA ALA A 14 -1.10 -10.40 10.22
C ALA A 14 -1.76 -9.49 9.18
N LYS A 15 -3.06 -9.16 9.36
CA LYS A 15 -3.74 -8.16 8.52
C LYS A 15 -3.15 -6.76 8.72
N LEU A 16 -2.89 -6.37 9.96
CA LEU A 16 -2.25 -5.07 10.26
C LEU A 16 -0.83 -4.99 9.66
N SER A 17 -0.05 -6.07 9.76
CA SER A 17 1.30 -6.16 9.17
C SER A 17 1.26 -6.07 7.64
N ALA A 18 0.32 -6.77 6.99
CA ALA A 18 0.15 -6.70 5.54
C ALA A 18 -0.23 -5.28 5.08
N GLU A 19 -1.16 -4.64 5.81
CA GLU A 19 -1.55 -3.26 5.54
C GLU A 19 -0.37 -2.29 5.73
N TYR A 20 0.36 -2.41 6.84
CA TYR A 20 1.57 -1.61 7.09
C TYR A 20 2.59 -1.75 5.96
N HIS A 21 2.93 -2.99 5.57
CA HIS A 21 3.90 -3.28 4.51
C HIS A 21 3.51 -2.62 3.19
N ARG A 22 2.25 -2.76 2.81
CA ARG A 22 1.70 -2.18 1.59
C ARG A 22 1.72 -0.65 1.60
N LEU A 23 1.37 -0.02 2.72
CA LEU A 23 1.45 1.44 2.87
C LEU A 23 2.90 1.95 2.78
N MET A 24 3.84 1.20 3.36
CA MET A 24 5.26 1.49 3.26
C MET A 24 5.75 1.44 1.81
N LEU A 25 5.35 0.43 1.02
CA LEU A 25 5.68 0.36 -0.40
C LEU A 25 5.21 1.61 -1.16
N VAL A 26 3.97 2.07 -0.93
CA VAL A 26 3.46 3.30 -1.56
C VAL A 26 4.30 4.52 -1.15
N THR A 27 4.59 4.68 0.13
CA THR A 27 5.40 5.80 0.63
C THR A 27 6.80 5.81 0.02
N PHE A 28 7.51 4.68 0.08
CA PHE A 28 8.88 4.58 -0.45
C PHE A 28 8.92 4.67 -1.97
N TYR A 29 7.91 4.19 -2.68
CA TYR A 29 7.81 4.38 -4.12
C TYR A 29 7.73 5.87 -4.48
N VAL A 30 6.88 6.66 -3.81
CA VAL A 30 6.80 8.10 -4.07
C VAL A 30 8.11 8.81 -3.71
N SER A 31 8.74 8.47 -2.59
CA SER A 31 10.07 8.98 -2.23
C SER A 31 11.14 8.62 -3.27
N TYR A 32 11.09 7.40 -3.81
CA TYR A 32 11.99 6.95 -4.86
C TYR A 32 11.80 7.75 -6.15
N VAL A 33 10.56 7.92 -6.63
CA VAL A 33 10.27 8.70 -7.84
C VAL A 33 10.70 10.16 -7.66
N LEU A 34 10.54 10.73 -6.45
CA LEU A 34 11.04 12.08 -6.12
C LEU A 34 12.55 12.14 -6.28
N GLY A 35 13.29 11.22 -5.66
CA GLY A 35 14.75 11.15 -5.79
C GLY A 35 15.20 10.99 -7.23
N ALA A 36 14.53 10.13 -8.01
CA ALA A 36 14.80 9.94 -9.44
C ALA A 36 14.51 11.19 -10.27
N SER A 37 13.51 12.00 -9.90
CA SER A 37 13.20 13.25 -10.59
C SER A 37 14.26 14.33 -10.35
N GLU A 38 14.90 14.32 -9.19
CA GLU A 38 15.92 15.29 -8.78
C GLU A 38 17.33 14.93 -9.27
N HIS A 39 17.65 13.62 -9.30
CA HIS A 39 19.01 13.12 -9.57
C HIS A 39 19.14 12.34 -10.89
N GLY A 40 18.01 12.14 -11.59
CA GLY A 40 17.93 11.28 -12.76
C GLY A 40 17.72 9.80 -12.39
N SER A 41 17.24 9.02 -13.35
CA SER A 41 16.89 7.60 -13.20
C SER A 41 18.05 6.63 -13.48
N SER A 42 19.28 7.14 -13.68
CA SER A 42 20.42 6.32 -14.09
C SER A 42 21.11 5.69 -12.88
N SER A 43 20.76 4.44 -12.58
CA SER A 43 21.54 3.58 -11.69
C SER A 43 22.10 2.41 -12.49
N SER A 44 23.43 2.28 -12.53
CA SER A 44 24.11 1.15 -13.18
C SER A 44 23.89 -0.20 -12.48
N HIS A 45 23.21 -0.20 -11.32
CA HIS A 45 22.94 -1.37 -10.50
C HIS A 45 21.48 -1.41 -10.01
N ALA A 46 20.54 -0.91 -10.82
CA ALA A 46 19.12 -1.05 -10.50
C ALA A 46 18.74 -2.54 -10.44
N SER A 47 17.95 -2.93 -9.44
CA SER A 47 17.37 -4.27 -9.43
C SER A 47 16.30 -4.37 -10.52
N HIS A 48 16.04 -5.58 -11.01
CA HIS A 48 14.99 -5.82 -12.01
C HIS A 48 13.62 -5.27 -11.56
N ALA A 49 13.32 -5.39 -10.26
CA ALA A 49 12.12 -4.79 -9.66
C ALA A 49 12.10 -3.26 -9.80
N LEU A 50 13.23 -2.60 -9.54
CA LEU A 50 13.32 -1.15 -9.67
C LEU A 50 13.23 -0.72 -11.14
N GLU A 51 13.84 -1.46 -12.07
CA GLU A 51 13.71 -1.20 -13.52
C GLU A 51 12.24 -1.24 -13.97
N ALA A 52 11.47 -2.21 -13.49
CA ALA A 52 10.04 -2.32 -13.79
C ALA A 52 9.19 -1.19 -13.17
N LEU A 53 9.65 -0.59 -12.07
CA LEU A 53 8.97 0.49 -11.38
C LEU A 53 9.46 1.89 -11.76
N THR A 54 10.55 2.00 -12.53
CA THR A 54 11.16 3.29 -12.86
C THR A 54 10.51 3.89 -14.12
N PRO A 55 9.76 5.00 -14.01
CA PRO A 55 9.18 5.65 -15.19
C PRO A 55 10.26 6.26 -16.08
N GLN A 56 9.90 6.55 -17.33
CA GLN A 56 10.75 7.37 -18.20
C GLN A 56 10.99 8.74 -17.56
N THR A 57 12.18 9.31 -17.75
CA THR A 57 12.58 10.59 -17.13
C THR A 57 11.56 11.71 -17.34
N LYS A 58 10.96 11.81 -18.54
CA LYS A 58 9.94 12.82 -18.86
C LYS A 58 8.61 12.63 -18.09
N LEU A 59 8.35 11.43 -17.57
CA LEU A 59 7.12 11.04 -16.87
C LEU A 59 7.28 11.05 -15.34
N LEU A 60 8.48 11.25 -14.80
CA LEU A 60 8.73 11.32 -13.35
C LEU A 60 7.94 12.46 -12.67
N VAL A 61 8.08 13.69 -13.18
CA VAL A 61 7.37 14.86 -12.63
C VAL A 61 5.84 14.76 -12.82
N PRO A 62 5.32 14.38 -14.00
CA PRO A 62 3.89 14.11 -14.17
C PRO A 62 3.34 13.06 -13.20
N LEU A 63 4.10 11.98 -12.94
CA LEU A 63 3.69 10.97 -11.96
C LEU A 63 3.62 11.55 -10.55
N LEU A 64 4.66 12.29 -10.13
CA LEU A 64 4.71 12.92 -8.79
C LEU A 64 3.56 13.88 -8.55
N ARG A 65 3.10 14.59 -9.59
CA ARG A 65 2.00 15.56 -9.49
C ARG A 65 0.66 14.92 -9.11
N VAL A 66 0.53 13.60 -9.26
CA VAL A 66 -0.67 12.82 -8.90
C VAL A 66 -0.39 11.93 -7.69
N MET A 67 0.79 11.30 -7.65
CA MET A 67 1.18 10.35 -6.61
C MET A 67 1.40 10.98 -5.24
N THR A 68 1.85 12.22 -5.16
CA THR A 68 2.10 12.89 -3.87
C THR A 68 0.78 13.10 -3.10
N GLN A 69 -0.26 13.58 -3.79
CA GLN A 69 -1.61 13.73 -3.25
C GLN A 69 -2.19 12.38 -2.89
N LEU A 70 -2.00 11.38 -3.78
CA LEU A 70 -2.47 10.02 -3.55
C LEU A 70 -1.90 9.47 -2.26
N ALA A 71 -0.57 9.42 -2.16
CA ALA A 71 0.13 8.82 -1.04
C ALA A 71 -0.26 9.52 0.27
N LYS A 72 -0.30 10.85 0.28
CA LYS A 72 -0.66 11.58 1.49
C LYS A 72 -2.13 11.35 1.89
N ALA A 73 -3.08 11.35 0.95
CA ALA A 73 -4.49 11.11 1.26
C ALA A 73 -4.73 9.66 1.72
N TYR A 74 -4.17 8.71 0.98
CA TYR A 74 -4.42 7.29 1.11
C TYR A 74 -3.66 6.68 2.30
N VAL A 75 -2.35 6.91 2.41
CA VAL A 75 -1.53 6.38 3.51
C VAL A 75 -1.96 6.97 4.84
N CYS A 76 -1.99 8.30 4.97
CA CYS A 76 -2.28 8.94 6.25
C CYS A 76 -3.69 8.62 6.77
N LYS A 77 -4.69 8.45 5.88
CA LYS A 77 -6.04 8.10 6.32
C LYS A 77 -6.11 6.68 6.88
N GLN A 78 -5.39 5.73 6.28
CA GLN A 78 -5.34 4.34 6.73
C GLN A 78 -4.47 4.17 7.98
N SER A 79 -3.38 4.93 8.11
CA SER A 79 -2.49 4.90 9.29
C SER A 79 -3.21 5.15 10.62
N VAL A 80 -4.26 5.99 10.64
CA VAL A 80 -5.04 6.27 11.85
C VAL A 80 -5.75 5.00 12.35
N SER A 81 -6.51 4.33 11.48
CA SER A 81 -7.21 3.10 11.84
C SER A 81 -6.23 1.97 12.15
N LEU A 82 -5.12 1.89 11.41
CA LEU A 82 -4.06 0.91 11.66
C LEU A 82 -3.49 1.04 13.08
N LEU A 83 -3.11 2.26 13.49
CA LEU A 83 -2.59 2.49 14.84
C LEU A 83 -3.62 2.29 15.94
N PHE A 84 -4.89 2.63 15.67
CA PHE A 84 -5.95 2.32 16.62
C PHE A 84 -6.04 0.81 16.87
N SER A 85 -6.00 -0.01 15.83
CA SER A 85 -6.01 -1.47 15.97
C SER A 85 -4.76 -2.01 16.66
N CYS A 86 -3.59 -1.41 16.43
CA CYS A 86 -2.38 -1.74 17.19
C CYS A 86 -2.52 -1.39 18.68
N MET A 87 -3.16 -0.25 19.00
CA MET A 87 -3.46 0.15 20.38
C MET A 87 -4.45 -0.84 21.04
N GLU A 88 -5.49 -1.23 20.31
CA GLU A 88 -6.46 -2.24 20.73
C GLU A 88 -5.80 -3.59 21.02
N ALA A 89 -4.83 -4.01 20.20
CA ALA A 89 -4.11 -5.26 20.39
C ALA A 89 -3.31 -5.34 21.71
N LEU A 90 -2.92 -4.19 22.27
CA LEU A 90 -2.27 -4.07 23.59
C LEU A 90 -3.27 -3.99 24.76
N GLY A 91 -4.57 -3.88 24.47
CA GLY A 91 -5.62 -3.72 25.48
C GLY A 91 -5.46 -2.44 26.30
N GLY A 92 -5.80 -2.51 27.59
CA GLY A 92 -5.79 -1.34 28.48
C GLY A 92 -4.42 -0.65 28.57
N VAL A 93 -3.32 -1.40 28.50
CA VAL A 93 -1.95 -0.84 28.52
C VAL A 93 -1.70 0.05 27.29
N GLY A 94 -2.23 -0.33 26.12
CA GLY A 94 -2.13 0.48 24.91
C GLY A 94 -2.83 1.83 25.04
N TYR A 95 -3.95 1.88 25.76
CA TYR A 95 -4.73 3.12 25.94
C TYR A 95 -4.09 4.09 26.95
N LEU A 96 -3.34 3.57 27.92
CA LEU A 96 -2.71 4.40 28.95
C LEU A 96 -1.60 5.28 28.37
N TYR A 97 -1.52 6.50 28.88
CA TYR A 97 -0.37 7.35 28.69
C TYR A 97 0.72 6.93 29.66
N ASN A 98 1.79 6.32 29.16
CA ASN A 98 2.90 5.83 29.95
C ASN A 98 4.11 6.76 29.75
N GLU A 99 4.52 7.43 30.83
CA GLU A 99 5.64 8.38 30.83
C GLU A 99 7.00 7.67 30.80
N GLU A 100 7.10 6.41 31.25
CA GLU A 100 8.36 5.65 31.26
C GLU A 100 8.85 5.28 29.86
N GLN A 101 7.93 5.14 28.91
CA GLN A 101 8.20 4.77 27.52
C GLN A 101 7.55 5.75 26.55
N GLU A 102 7.66 7.05 26.84
CA GLU A 102 6.94 8.11 26.12
C GLU A 102 7.09 8.01 24.59
N HIS A 103 8.28 7.67 24.10
CA HIS A 103 8.60 7.57 22.67
C HIS A 103 8.01 6.35 21.96
N LEU A 104 7.66 5.29 22.70
CA LEU A 104 7.00 4.09 22.17
C LEU A 104 5.54 3.99 22.64
N ASN A 105 5.02 5.03 23.30
CA ASN A 105 3.67 5.02 23.82
C ASN A 105 2.65 5.16 22.67
N ILE A 106 1.93 4.08 22.39
CA ILE A 106 1.03 4.00 21.24
C ILE A 106 -0.15 4.98 21.32
N SER A 107 -0.65 5.32 22.51
CA SER A 107 -1.75 6.29 22.65
C SER A 107 -1.31 7.71 22.29
N ARG A 108 -0.05 8.07 22.58
CA ARG A 108 0.57 9.31 22.08
C ARG A 108 0.73 9.27 20.56
N ILE A 109 1.37 8.22 20.03
CA ILE A 109 1.61 8.08 18.58
C ILE A 109 0.30 8.09 17.78
N TYR A 110 -0.75 7.45 18.30
CA TYR A 110 -2.09 7.48 17.70
C TYR A 110 -2.63 8.91 17.62
N ARG A 111 -2.56 9.69 18.72
CA ARG A 111 -2.98 11.10 18.73
C ARG A 111 -2.19 11.94 17.73
N ASP A 112 -0.88 11.74 17.66
CA ASP A 112 -0.02 12.47 16.72
C ASP A 112 -0.37 12.09 15.27
N THR A 113 -0.64 10.81 15.00
CA THR A 113 -1.00 10.31 13.67
C THR A 113 -2.34 10.87 13.19
N CYS A 114 -3.27 11.18 14.09
CA CYS A 114 -4.54 11.81 13.74
C CYS A 114 -4.40 13.17 13.04
N VAL A 115 -3.26 13.88 13.20
CA VAL A 115 -3.02 15.14 12.48
C VAL A 115 -2.73 14.92 10.99
N LEU A 116 -2.19 13.75 10.62
CA LEU A 116 -1.69 13.47 9.28
C LEU A 116 -2.75 13.63 8.16
N PRO A 117 -3.98 13.10 8.29
CA PRO A 117 -5.01 13.32 7.28
C PRO A 117 -5.65 14.71 7.33
N ILE A 118 -5.27 15.57 8.28
CA ILE A 118 -5.87 16.91 8.51
C ILE A 118 -4.99 18.03 7.96
N TRP A 119 -3.73 18.10 8.38
CA TRP A 119 -2.81 19.17 7.97
C TRP A 119 -2.40 19.04 6.50
N GLU A 120 -1.89 20.11 5.89
CA GLU A 120 -1.41 20.10 4.49
C GLU A 120 -2.42 19.50 3.49
N GLY A 121 -3.69 19.89 3.66
CA GLY A 121 -4.83 19.46 2.85
C GLY A 121 -5.56 18.25 3.42
N THR A 122 -6.87 18.37 3.66
CA THR A 122 -7.67 17.23 4.12
C THR A 122 -7.77 16.17 3.02
N THR A 123 -8.17 14.95 3.39
CA THR A 123 -8.34 13.84 2.44
C THR A 123 -9.11 14.24 1.17
N ASP A 124 -10.27 14.89 1.30
CA ASP A 124 -11.10 15.24 0.14
C ASP A 124 -10.48 16.39 -0.68
N VAL A 125 -9.79 17.33 -0.02
CA VAL A 125 -9.05 18.40 -0.72
C VAL A 125 -7.95 17.82 -1.59
N LEU A 126 -7.23 16.80 -1.12
CA LEU A 126 -6.18 16.16 -1.89
C LEU A 126 -6.71 15.29 -3.02
N CYS A 127 -7.81 14.56 -2.78
CA CYS A 127 -8.48 13.79 -3.82
C CYS A 127 -8.97 14.70 -4.94
N THR A 128 -9.56 15.85 -4.61
CA THR A 128 -9.98 16.84 -5.61
C THR A 128 -8.80 17.52 -6.31
N ASP A 129 -7.69 17.82 -5.62
CA ASP A 129 -6.46 18.30 -6.26
C ASP A 129 -5.86 17.28 -7.24
N GLN A 130 -5.90 16.00 -6.89
CA GLN A 130 -5.51 14.92 -7.79
C GLN A 130 -6.35 14.90 -9.07
N MET A 131 -7.68 15.04 -8.95
CA MET A 131 -8.55 15.11 -10.12
C MET A 131 -8.27 16.35 -10.99
N ARG A 132 -7.96 17.50 -10.36
CA ARG A 132 -7.53 18.70 -11.09
C ARG A 132 -6.21 18.48 -11.83
N ALA A 133 -5.27 17.73 -11.25
CA ALA A 133 -4.01 17.39 -11.90
C ALA A 133 -4.23 16.53 -13.15
N LEU A 134 -5.02 15.46 -13.02
CA LEU A 134 -5.34 14.55 -14.11
C LEU A 134 -6.12 15.22 -15.25
N LYS A 135 -6.95 16.22 -14.93
CA LYS A 135 -7.73 16.99 -15.90
C LYS A 135 -7.09 18.30 -16.35
N HIS A 136 -5.87 18.60 -15.91
CA HIS A 136 -5.23 19.86 -16.27
C HIS A 136 -4.96 19.91 -17.79
N PRO A 137 -5.39 20.96 -18.52
CA PRO A 137 -5.38 20.97 -19.98
C PRO A 137 -4.00 20.79 -20.64
N ARG A 138 -2.91 21.13 -19.93
CA ARG A 138 -1.55 21.07 -20.46
C ARG A 138 -0.73 19.87 -19.98
N THR A 139 -1.06 19.32 -18.83
CA THR A 139 -0.20 18.33 -18.13
C THR A 139 -0.96 17.08 -17.69
N GLY A 140 -2.28 17.06 -17.82
CA GLY A 140 -3.12 15.93 -17.44
C GLY A 140 -2.83 14.70 -18.30
N ALA A 141 -2.65 14.89 -19.61
CA ALA A 141 -2.29 13.83 -20.53
C ALA A 141 -0.97 13.14 -20.15
N ASP A 142 0.07 13.91 -19.78
CA ASP A 142 1.34 13.35 -19.32
C ASP A 142 1.20 12.61 -17.99
N SER A 143 0.33 13.09 -17.10
CA SER A 143 0.07 12.46 -15.81
C SER A 143 -0.64 11.11 -15.98
N ILE A 144 -1.63 11.04 -16.89
CA ILE A 144 -2.31 9.79 -17.27
C ILE A 144 -1.32 8.84 -17.96
N ALA A 145 -0.47 9.35 -18.85
CA ALA A 145 0.56 8.54 -19.51
C ALA A 145 1.58 7.97 -18.52
N ALA A 146 1.94 8.72 -17.47
CA ALA A 146 2.83 8.25 -16.42
C ALA A 146 2.22 7.12 -15.58
N LEU A 147 0.93 7.23 -15.23
CA LEU A 147 0.19 6.15 -14.57
C LEU A 147 0.05 4.92 -15.47
N ASP A 148 -0.26 5.12 -16.76
CA ASP A 148 -0.36 4.04 -17.74
C ASP A 148 0.95 3.27 -17.89
N GLN A 149 2.07 3.99 -17.95
CA GLN A 149 3.40 3.38 -17.96
C GLN A 149 3.63 2.54 -16.70
N LEU A 150 3.41 3.12 -15.50
CA LEU A 150 3.59 2.41 -14.24
C LEU A 150 2.77 1.12 -14.19
N VAL A 151 1.47 1.19 -14.52
CA VAL A 151 0.57 0.03 -14.48
C VAL A 151 1.05 -1.06 -15.44
N ARG A 152 1.37 -0.70 -16.68
CA ARG A 152 1.78 -1.67 -17.69
C ARG A 152 3.13 -2.31 -17.36
N GLN A 153 4.11 -1.53 -16.93
CA GLN A 153 5.44 -2.06 -16.60
C GLN A 153 5.40 -2.93 -15.36
N ALA A 154 4.74 -2.49 -14.28
CA ALA A 154 4.62 -3.29 -13.06
C ALA A 154 3.80 -4.56 -13.30
N SER A 155 2.75 -4.51 -14.12
CA SER A 155 1.97 -5.70 -14.47
C SER A 155 2.76 -6.69 -15.33
N ALA A 156 3.60 -6.18 -16.24
CA ALA A 156 4.46 -6.99 -17.10
C ALA A 156 5.73 -7.50 -16.39
N PHE A 157 5.88 -7.23 -15.08
CA PHE A 157 7.03 -7.70 -14.33
C PHE A 157 7.08 -9.24 -14.30
N GLU A 158 8.17 -9.78 -14.84
CA GLU A 158 8.51 -11.21 -14.81
C GLU A 158 9.44 -11.46 -13.62
N GLY A 159 8.84 -11.79 -12.49
CA GLY A 159 9.54 -12.08 -11.24
C GLY A 159 9.58 -13.57 -10.88
N ASN A 160 9.85 -13.84 -9.61
CA ASN A 160 9.92 -15.18 -9.02
C ASN A 160 8.55 -15.75 -8.63
N ILE A 161 7.46 -15.06 -8.95
CA ILE A 161 6.08 -15.52 -8.71
C ILE A 161 5.26 -15.39 -9.99
N ASP A 162 4.29 -16.29 -10.16
CA ASP A 162 3.27 -16.14 -11.19
C ASP A 162 2.27 -15.05 -10.81
N ARG A 163 1.70 -14.38 -11.82
CA ARG A 163 0.58 -13.47 -11.61
C ARG A 163 -0.60 -14.23 -10.99
N PRO A 164 -1.21 -13.72 -9.89
CA PRO A 164 -2.43 -14.29 -9.33
C PRO A 164 -3.53 -14.50 -10.38
N ARG A 165 -4.13 -15.69 -10.38
CA ARG A 165 -5.17 -16.05 -11.36
C ARG A 165 -6.39 -15.14 -11.21
N GLY A 166 -6.92 -14.68 -12.34
CA GLY A 166 -8.09 -13.79 -12.38
C GLY A 166 -7.78 -12.32 -12.13
N TRP A 167 -6.54 -11.98 -11.76
CA TRP A 167 -6.15 -10.58 -11.56
C TRP A 167 -5.64 -9.94 -12.85
N ASP A 168 -6.37 -8.95 -13.37
CA ASP A 168 -5.96 -8.13 -14.50
C ASP A 168 -5.92 -6.63 -14.13
N PRO A 169 -4.77 -6.14 -13.62
CA PRO A 169 -4.62 -4.73 -13.26
C PRO A 169 -4.60 -3.81 -14.49
N VAL A 170 -4.26 -4.30 -15.68
CA VAL A 170 -4.20 -3.50 -16.91
C VAL A 170 -5.59 -3.28 -17.47
N GLU A 171 -6.44 -4.30 -17.48
CA GLU A 171 -7.86 -4.18 -17.84
C GLU A 171 -8.57 -3.22 -16.88
N LYS A 172 -8.36 -3.40 -15.57
CA LYS A 172 -8.91 -2.49 -14.55
C LYS A 172 -8.49 -1.04 -14.80
N TRP A 173 -7.19 -0.79 -14.99
CA TRP A 173 -6.70 0.54 -15.33
C TRP A 173 -7.29 1.09 -16.62
N THR A 174 -7.45 0.26 -17.66
CA THR A 174 -7.99 0.70 -18.96
C THR A 174 -9.45 1.14 -18.85
N SER A 175 -10.26 0.41 -18.09
CA SER A 175 -11.65 0.79 -17.78
C SER A 175 -11.69 2.13 -17.04
N TRP A 176 -10.85 2.26 -16.02
CA TRP A 176 -10.71 3.47 -15.21
C TRP A 176 -10.22 4.68 -16.01
N ARG A 177 -9.23 4.48 -16.87
CA ARG A 177 -8.69 5.51 -17.75
C ARG A 177 -9.74 6.02 -18.73
N THR A 178 -10.52 5.12 -19.33
CA THR A 178 -11.64 5.49 -20.23
C THR A 178 -12.65 6.37 -19.48
N HIS A 179 -13.07 5.95 -18.28
CA HIS A 179 -13.95 6.74 -17.43
C HIS A 179 -13.37 8.11 -17.06
N LEU A 180 -12.08 8.14 -16.71
CA LEU A 180 -11.34 9.37 -16.43
C LEU A 180 -11.26 10.29 -17.64
N GLU A 181 -11.14 9.77 -18.86
CA GLU A 181 -11.05 10.58 -20.09
C GLU A 181 -12.44 11.14 -20.46
N ASP A 182 -13.48 10.31 -20.39
CA ASP A 182 -14.86 10.64 -20.80
C ASP A 182 -15.59 11.55 -19.80
N THR A 183 -15.28 11.46 -18.50
CA THR A 183 -15.98 12.22 -17.47
C THR A 183 -15.44 13.64 -17.36
N SER A 184 -16.33 14.65 -17.33
CA SER A 184 -15.91 16.04 -17.12
C SER A 184 -15.23 16.23 -15.76
N GLN A 185 -14.34 17.23 -15.64
CA GLN A 185 -13.70 17.54 -14.36
C GLN A 185 -14.73 17.78 -13.24
N ALA A 186 -15.85 18.46 -13.55
CA ALA A 186 -16.90 18.72 -12.56
C ALA A 186 -17.58 17.42 -12.07
N GLY A 187 -17.77 16.44 -12.96
CA GLY A 187 -18.31 15.13 -12.59
C GLY A 187 -17.37 14.37 -11.65
N LEU A 188 -16.07 14.35 -11.97
CA LEU A 188 -15.06 13.66 -11.15
C LEU A 188 -14.91 14.25 -9.75
N MET A 189 -15.27 15.52 -9.52
CA MET A 189 -15.16 16.11 -8.18
C MET A 189 -16.08 15.45 -7.16
N GLY A 190 -17.23 14.91 -7.59
CA GLY A 190 -18.20 14.24 -6.72
C GLY A 190 -17.77 12.84 -6.27
N GLU A 191 -16.88 12.20 -7.02
CA GLU A 191 -16.39 10.83 -6.78
C GLU A 191 -14.85 10.80 -6.60
N ALA A 192 -14.24 11.97 -6.38
CA ALA A 192 -12.78 12.11 -6.36
C ALA A 192 -12.13 11.18 -5.33
N ARG A 193 -12.82 10.90 -4.22
CA ARG A 193 -12.33 10.04 -3.16
C ARG A 193 -12.35 8.58 -3.59
N GLU A 194 -13.46 8.11 -4.14
CA GLU A 194 -13.61 6.77 -4.70
C GLU A 194 -12.54 6.53 -5.77
N VAL A 195 -12.30 7.55 -6.61
CA VAL A 195 -11.30 7.47 -7.65
C VAL A 195 -9.89 7.34 -7.09
N ALA A 196 -9.54 8.21 -6.15
CA ALA A 196 -8.23 8.18 -5.50
C ALA A 196 -8.01 6.85 -4.75
N TRP A 197 -9.02 6.32 -4.07
CA TRP A 197 -8.90 5.06 -3.31
C TRP A 197 -8.65 3.86 -4.22
N ALA A 198 -9.38 3.74 -5.31
CA ALA A 198 -9.19 2.63 -6.23
C ALA A 198 -7.86 2.72 -6.98
N LEU A 199 -7.39 3.93 -7.31
CA LEU A 199 -6.04 4.13 -7.85
C LEU A 199 -4.97 3.74 -6.82
N GLY A 200 -5.18 4.11 -5.55
CA GLY A 200 -4.33 3.70 -4.43
C GLY A 200 -4.28 2.19 -4.26
N ASP A 201 -5.42 1.51 -4.30
CA ASP A 201 -5.52 0.04 -4.21
C ASP A 201 -4.82 -0.64 -5.40
N LEU A 202 -5.04 -0.15 -6.61
CA LEU A 202 -4.39 -0.68 -7.83
C LEU A 202 -2.87 -0.56 -7.76
N ILE A 203 -2.35 0.63 -7.44
CA ILE A 203 -0.91 0.87 -7.36
C ILE A 203 -0.30 0.07 -6.22
N ALA A 204 -0.95 0.04 -5.06
CA ALA A 204 -0.49 -0.76 -3.94
C ALA A 204 -0.42 -2.27 -4.26
N GLY A 205 -1.42 -2.80 -4.97
CA GLY A 205 -1.41 -4.19 -5.44
C GLY A 205 -0.27 -4.47 -6.42
N LEU A 206 -0.02 -3.57 -7.36
CA LEU A 206 1.10 -3.67 -8.31
C LEU A 206 2.46 -3.62 -7.59
N LEU A 207 2.62 -2.72 -6.61
CA LEU A 207 3.85 -2.63 -5.83
C LEU A 207 4.07 -3.91 -5.00
N LEU A 208 3.02 -4.45 -4.36
CA LEU A 208 3.09 -5.73 -3.67
C LEU A 208 3.44 -6.90 -4.61
N TYR A 209 2.92 -6.89 -5.84
CA TYR A 209 3.24 -7.91 -6.84
C TYR A 209 4.71 -7.87 -7.26
N VAL A 210 5.24 -6.67 -7.54
CA VAL A 210 6.66 -6.51 -7.87
C VAL A 210 7.54 -6.87 -6.68
N ASP A 211 7.16 -6.46 -5.47
CA ASP A 211 7.88 -6.79 -4.23
C ASP A 211 7.94 -8.30 -4.00
N ALA A 212 6.79 -8.99 -4.03
CA ALA A 212 6.72 -10.44 -3.89
C ALA A 212 7.48 -11.18 -5.00
N GLY A 213 7.43 -10.69 -6.23
CA GLY A 213 8.16 -11.26 -7.35
C GLY A 213 9.66 -10.95 -7.33
N SER A 214 10.12 -9.95 -6.57
CA SER A 214 11.54 -9.56 -6.56
C SER A 214 12.44 -10.65 -5.98
N ASP A 215 11.98 -11.33 -4.93
CA ASP A 215 12.71 -12.39 -4.22
C ASP A 215 11.92 -13.71 -4.07
N GLY A 216 10.65 -13.73 -4.50
CA GLY A 216 9.78 -14.91 -4.39
C GLY A 216 9.30 -15.17 -2.97
N SER A 217 9.27 -14.15 -2.11
CA SER A 217 8.89 -14.31 -0.70
C SER A 217 7.47 -14.89 -0.56
N PRO A 218 7.31 -16.06 0.09
CA PRO A 218 5.98 -16.64 0.31
C PRO A 218 5.13 -15.79 1.25
N VAL A 219 5.77 -15.00 2.13
CA VAL A 219 5.08 -14.11 3.07
C VAL A 219 4.47 -12.91 2.34
N VAL A 220 5.25 -12.27 1.47
CA VAL A 220 4.74 -11.11 0.68
C VAL A 220 3.74 -11.60 -0.37
N THR A 221 3.95 -12.79 -0.95
CA THR A 221 2.97 -13.42 -1.85
C THR A 221 1.63 -13.63 -1.13
N GLU A 222 1.63 -14.12 0.10
CA GLU A 222 0.42 -14.25 0.90
C GLU A 222 -0.21 -12.88 1.23
N MET A 223 0.60 -11.85 1.53
CA MET A 223 0.10 -10.48 1.73
C MET A 223 -0.61 -9.95 0.47
N LEU A 224 -0.04 -10.17 -0.71
CA LEU A 224 -0.64 -9.83 -2.00
C LEU A 224 -1.97 -10.55 -2.21
N LEU A 225 -2.00 -11.89 -2.06
CA LEU A 225 -3.21 -12.67 -2.27
C LEU A 225 -4.34 -12.21 -1.34
N ARG A 226 -4.06 -12.05 -0.04
CA ARG A 226 -5.05 -11.56 0.93
C ARG A 226 -5.55 -10.16 0.61
N PHE A 227 -4.67 -9.28 0.13
CA PHE A 227 -5.06 -7.93 -0.28
C PHE A 227 -6.00 -7.98 -1.50
N LEU A 228 -5.67 -8.77 -2.52
CA LEU A 228 -6.50 -8.92 -3.71
C LEU A 228 -7.85 -9.58 -3.39
N GLU A 229 -7.90 -10.56 -2.50
CA GLU A 229 -9.16 -11.16 -2.03
C GLU A 229 -10.04 -10.14 -1.28
N ASP A 230 -9.46 -9.35 -0.37
CA ASP A 230 -10.18 -8.33 0.40
C ASP A 230 -10.80 -7.25 -0.52
N ARG A 231 -10.08 -6.89 -1.59
CA ARG A 231 -10.55 -5.97 -2.64
C ARG A 231 -11.43 -6.62 -3.69
N ARG A 232 -11.68 -7.94 -3.60
CA ARG A 232 -12.47 -8.74 -4.55
C ARG A 232 -11.93 -8.69 -5.98
N GLU A 233 -10.63 -8.57 -6.11
CA GLU A 233 -9.91 -8.62 -7.39
C GLU A 233 -9.70 -10.07 -7.87
N ILE A 234 -9.69 -11.02 -6.94
CA ILE A 234 -9.58 -12.45 -7.20
C ILE A 234 -10.61 -13.23 -6.37
N GLU A 235 -10.91 -14.45 -6.81
CA GLU A 235 -11.71 -15.38 -6.02
C GLU A 235 -10.96 -15.80 -4.75
N SER A 236 -11.69 -15.91 -3.64
CA SER A 236 -11.09 -16.39 -2.39
C SER A 236 -10.70 -17.85 -2.50
N GLN A 237 -9.44 -18.16 -2.19
CA GLN A 237 -8.90 -19.52 -2.32
C GLN A 237 -9.35 -20.46 -1.19
N GLY A 238 -10.21 -19.98 -0.28
CA GLY A 238 -10.62 -20.72 0.91
C GLY A 238 -9.52 -20.76 1.98
N ARG A 239 -9.87 -21.15 3.19
CA ARG A 239 -8.92 -21.19 4.31
C ARG A 239 -8.26 -22.56 4.43
N GLY A 240 -6.95 -22.57 4.66
CA GLY A 240 -6.21 -23.76 5.02
C GLY A 240 -6.57 -24.28 6.43
N THR A 241 -5.81 -25.26 6.90
CA THR A 241 -5.95 -25.75 8.27
C THR A 241 -5.54 -24.67 9.28
N LEU A 242 -6.17 -24.64 10.46
CA LEU A 242 -5.87 -23.64 11.50
C LEU A 242 -4.37 -23.55 11.85
N THR A 243 -3.67 -24.69 11.85
CA THR A 243 -2.23 -24.75 12.12
C THR A 243 -1.40 -24.11 11.01
N HIS A 244 -1.74 -24.38 9.75
CA HIS A 244 -1.06 -23.77 8.60
C HIS A 244 -1.27 -22.25 8.58
N GLU A 245 -2.52 -21.82 8.76
CA GLU A 245 -2.92 -20.43 8.81
C GLU A 245 -2.21 -19.65 9.93
N LEU A 246 -2.16 -20.22 11.14
CA LEU A 246 -1.44 -19.61 12.27
C LEU A 246 0.07 -19.52 12.00
N SER A 247 0.67 -20.56 11.42
CA SER A 247 2.09 -20.52 11.07
C SER A 247 2.41 -19.43 10.05
N MET A 248 1.53 -19.20 9.08
CA MET A 248 1.71 -18.12 8.10
C MET A 248 1.51 -16.75 8.76
N ASP A 249 0.49 -16.60 9.60
CA ASP A 249 0.22 -15.36 10.33
C ASP A 249 1.42 -14.97 11.23
N LEU A 250 2.06 -15.94 11.89
CA LEU A 250 3.28 -15.70 12.68
C LEU A 250 4.44 -15.20 11.83
N LYS A 251 4.62 -15.75 10.61
CA LYS A 251 5.66 -15.31 9.68
C LYS A 251 5.41 -13.89 9.18
N MET A 252 4.16 -13.56 8.86
CA MET A 252 3.77 -12.22 8.45
C MET A 252 4.01 -11.17 9.54
N VAL A 253 3.80 -11.53 10.80
CA VAL A 253 3.93 -10.58 11.93
C VAL A 253 5.37 -10.44 12.42
N PHE A 254 6.11 -11.54 12.53
CA PHE A 254 7.42 -11.57 13.19
C PHE A 254 8.61 -11.88 12.27
N GLY A 255 8.36 -12.24 11.00
CA GLY A 255 9.43 -12.58 10.04
C GLY A 255 10.22 -13.85 10.38
N VAL A 256 9.71 -14.70 11.28
CA VAL A 256 10.40 -15.90 11.77
C VAL A 256 9.49 -17.12 11.86
N ASP A 257 10.06 -18.34 11.79
CA ASP A 257 9.35 -19.59 12.06
C ASP A 257 8.88 -19.68 13.53
N GLU A 258 7.85 -20.50 13.79
CA GLU A 258 7.19 -20.68 15.10
C GLU A 258 8.15 -20.74 16.31
N ARG A 259 9.29 -21.42 16.18
CA ARG A 259 10.26 -21.56 17.27
C ARG A 259 10.89 -20.23 17.71
N ALA A 260 11.18 -19.34 16.76
CA ALA A 260 11.79 -18.04 17.04
C ALA A 260 10.73 -17.02 17.53
N ALA A 261 9.50 -17.09 17.00
CA ALA A 261 8.38 -16.29 17.51
C ALA A 261 8.07 -16.62 18.99
N ARG A 262 8.19 -17.90 19.39
CA ARG A 262 8.04 -18.34 20.80
C ARG A 262 9.12 -17.79 21.74
N VAL A 263 10.29 -17.40 21.23
CA VAL A 263 11.37 -16.76 21.98
C VAL A 263 11.14 -15.25 22.07
N ALA A 264 10.73 -14.61 20.97
CA ALA A 264 10.38 -13.19 20.93
C ALA A 264 9.19 -12.84 21.84
N ALA A 265 8.19 -13.72 21.93
CA ALA A 265 7.00 -13.52 22.77
C ALA A 265 7.20 -13.82 24.28
N LYS A 266 8.43 -14.15 24.70
CA LYS A 266 8.81 -14.28 26.12
C LYS A 266 9.45 -13.02 26.69
N LEU A 267 9.80 -12.06 25.83
CA LEU A 267 10.21 -10.71 26.18
C LEU A 267 8.99 -9.79 26.18
#